data_AF-A0A1L8QY08-F1
#
_entry.id   AF-A0A1L8QY08-F1
#
_cell.length_a   1.000
_cell.length_b   1.000
_cell.length_c   1.000
_cell.angle_alpha   90.00
_cell.angle_beta   90.00
_cell.angle_gamma   90.00
#
_symmetry.space_group_name_H-M   'P 1'
#
loop_
_entity.id
_entity.type
_entity.pdbx_description
1 polymer ?
#
loop_
_entity_poly.entity_id
_entity_poly.type
_entity_poly.pdbx_seq_one_letter_code
_entity_poly.pdbx_strand_id
1 'polypeptide(L)'
;MKGIVGGQYLGTGMLVAFSLFAAYVLNLIPEDWIIGLLGLIPLYLGIRIAFKGEQDEDEEEVLEKMEAGGGNRLFWTVALITVASGGDNLGIYIPYFTSLAGIEIGVALIVFAISVAILCYISYRLSKITLISETIEKYQRVIVSLVFIGLGIYIMIENGTIQTLLGL
;
A
#
# COMPACT_ATOMS: atom_id res chain seq x y z
N MET A 1 -10.50 19.44 0.94
CA MET A 1 -10.70 18.18 1.69
C MET A 1 -11.65 17.20 1.01
N LYS A 2 -12.90 17.58 0.64
CA LYS A 2 -13.85 16.65 -0.03
C LYS A 2 -13.28 15.99 -1.30
N GLY A 3 -12.63 16.75 -2.18
CA GLY A 3 -11.98 16.21 -3.39
C GLY A 3 -10.84 15.24 -3.08
N ILE A 4 -10.00 15.54 -2.08
CA ILE A 4 -8.89 14.67 -1.65
C ILE A 4 -9.42 13.34 -1.10
N VAL A 5 -10.37 13.41 -0.16
CA VAL A 5 -10.95 12.20 0.45
C VAL A 5 -11.64 11.35 -0.61
N GLY A 6 -12.45 11.96 -1.49
CA GLY A 6 -13.11 11.24 -2.57
C GLY A 6 -12.12 10.62 -3.57
N GLY A 7 -11.08 11.35 -3.95
CA GLY A 7 -10.04 10.86 -4.84
C GLY A 7 -9.27 9.69 -4.24
N GLN A 8 -8.91 9.79 -2.95
CA GLN A 8 -8.24 8.72 -2.22
C GLN A 8 -9.10 7.45 -2.13
N TYR A 9 -10.40 7.60 -1.83
CA TYR A 9 -11.32 6.45 -1.83
C TYR A 9 -11.41 5.78 -3.20
N LEU A 10 -11.48 6.57 -4.28
CA LEU A 10 -11.53 6.02 -5.63
C LEU A 10 -10.23 5.30 -5.98
N GLY A 11 -9.08 5.94 -5.75
CA GLY A 11 -7.76 5.37 -6.06
C GLY A 11 -7.47 4.12 -5.24
N THR A 12 -7.63 4.18 -3.92
CA THR A 12 -7.50 3.00 -3.05
C THR A 12 -8.51 1.91 -3.40
N GLY A 13 -9.76 2.29 -3.71
CA GLY A 13 -10.79 1.34 -4.16
C GLY A 13 -10.38 0.59 -5.44
N MET A 14 -9.79 1.29 -6.40
CA MET A 14 -9.26 0.66 -7.62
C MET A 14 -8.11 -0.31 -7.29
N LEU A 15 -7.13 0.12 -6.48
CA LEU A 15 -6.01 -0.75 -6.08
C LEU A 15 -6.52 -2.01 -5.38
N VAL A 16 -7.44 -1.87 -4.42
CA VAL A 16 -8.05 -2.99 -3.70
C VAL A 16 -8.81 -3.92 -4.65
N ALA A 17 -9.58 -3.39 -5.59
CA ALA A 17 -10.31 -4.19 -6.57
C ALA A 17 -9.34 -4.99 -7.46
N PHE A 18 -8.27 -4.36 -7.95
CA PHE A 18 -7.22 -5.04 -8.71
C PHE A 18 -6.52 -6.12 -7.87
N SER A 19 -6.21 -5.82 -6.61
CA SER A 19 -5.57 -6.78 -5.71
C SER A 19 -6.45 -7.98 -5.41
N LEU A 20 -7.75 -7.77 -5.16
CA LEU A 20 -8.71 -8.86 -4.98
C LEU A 20 -8.85 -9.71 -6.24
N PHE A 21 -8.89 -9.09 -7.42
CA PHE A 21 -8.94 -9.82 -8.68
C PHE A 21 -7.68 -10.69 -8.87
N ALA A 22 -6.49 -10.12 -8.66
CA ALA A 22 -5.23 -10.86 -8.74
C ALA A 22 -5.18 -11.99 -7.69
N ALA A 23 -5.59 -11.71 -6.45
CA ALA A 23 -5.65 -12.70 -5.38
C ALA A 23 -6.61 -13.85 -5.70
N TYR A 24 -7.76 -13.55 -6.29
CA TYR A 24 -8.71 -14.57 -6.76
C TYR A 24 -8.09 -15.47 -7.83
N VAL A 25 -7.39 -14.89 -8.81
CA VAL A 25 -6.69 -15.64 -9.86
C VAL A 25 -5.57 -16.52 -9.28
N LEU A 26 -4.80 -16.00 -8.32
CA LEU A 26 -3.69 -16.72 -7.69
C LEU A 26 -4.15 -17.86 -6.79
N ASN A 27 -5.31 -17.72 -6.13
CA ASN A 27 -5.94 -18.80 -5.36
C ASN A 27 -6.41 -20.00 -6.21
N LEU A 28 -6.35 -19.91 -7.55
CA LEU A 28 -6.55 -21.06 -8.42
C LEU A 28 -5.32 -22.00 -8.45
N ILE A 29 -4.19 -21.57 -7.89
CA ILE A 29 -2.97 -22.37 -7.79
C ILE A 29 -3.14 -23.37 -6.62
N PRO A 30 -2.98 -24.69 -6.83
CA PRO A 30 -3.30 -25.71 -5.82
C PRO A 30 -2.36 -25.78 -4.60
N GLU A 31 -1.26 -25.04 -4.60
CA GLU A 31 -0.13 -25.23 -3.69
C GLU A 31 0.14 -23.97 -2.87
N ASP A 32 -0.23 -23.98 -1.59
CA ASP A 32 -0.17 -22.81 -0.69
C ASP A 32 1.26 -22.25 -0.51
N TRP A 33 2.28 -23.10 -0.56
CA TRP A 33 3.68 -22.66 -0.46
C TRP A 33 4.11 -21.78 -1.64
N ILE A 34 3.46 -21.90 -2.80
CA ILE A 34 3.67 -21.03 -3.97
C ILE A 34 3.04 -19.65 -3.71
N ILE A 35 1.90 -19.59 -3.01
CA ILE A 35 1.25 -18.34 -2.62
C ILE A 35 2.17 -17.57 -1.67
N GLY A 36 2.81 -18.24 -0.71
CA GLY A 36 3.73 -17.56 0.21
C GLY A 36 4.99 -16.98 -0.44
N LEU A 37 5.38 -17.43 -1.65
CA LEU A 37 6.45 -16.78 -2.43
C LEU A 37 6.10 -15.32 -2.79
N LEU A 38 4.82 -14.95 -2.79
CA LEU A 38 4.41 -13.55 -2.96
C LEU A 38 4.95 -12.65 -1.85
N GLY A 39 5.27 -13.19 -0.67
CA GLY A 39 5.95 -12.48 0.41
C GLY A 39 7.34 -11.96 0.02
N LEU A 40 7.95 -12.51 -1.04
CA LEU A 40 9.19 -11.97 -1.61
C LEU A 40 9.01 -10.58 -2.21
N ILE A 41 7.80 -10.22 -2.66
CA ILE A 41 7.50 -8.89 -3.23
C ILE A 41 7.65 -7.80 -2.17
N PRO A 42 6.90 -7.80 -1.04
CA PRO A 42 7.09 -6.80 0.01
C PRO A 42 8.47 -6.90 0.67
N LEU A 43 9.07 -8.11 0.77
CA LEU A 43 10.44 -8.25 1.27
C LEU A 43 11.45 -7.49 0.39
N TYR A 44 11.39 -7.69 -0.93
CA TYR A 44 12.24 -6.99 -1.88
C TYR A 44 11.99 -5.48 -1.84
N LEU A 45 10.73 -5.04 -1.81
CA LEU A 45 10.39 -3.63 -1.73
C LEU A 45 10.95 -2.99 -0.45
N GLY A 46 10.79 -3.64 0.70
CA GLY A 46 11.31 -3.15 1.98
C GLY A 46 12.85 -3.04 1.96
N ILE A 47 13.55 -4.07 1.47
CA ILE A 47 15.01 -4.02 1.28
C ILE A 47 15.39 -2.88 0.34
N ARG A 48 14.71 -2.73 -0.81
CA ARG A 48 14.98 -1.66 -1.78
C ARG A 48 14.82 -0.29 -1.13
N ILE A 49 13.77 -0.06 -0.35
CA ILE A 49 13.53 1.20 0.37
C ILE A 49 14.63 1.48 1.41
N ALA A 50 15.11 0.44 2.11
CA ALA A 50 16.21 0.58 3.06
C ALA A 50 17.51 1.09 2.40
N PHE A 51 17.79 0.67 1.16
CA PHE A 51 19.06 0.91 0.47
C PHE A 51 19.03 2.02 -0.58
N LYS A 52 17.87 2.42 -1.11
CA LYS A 52 17.77 3.41 -2.19
C LYS A 52 17.88 4.83 -1.63
N GLY A 53 19.02 5.51 -1.81
CA GLY A 53 19.22 6.92 -1.43
C GLY A 53 18.12 7.85 -1.97
N GLU A 54 17.76 8.87 -1.18
CA GLU A 54 16.68 9.85 -1.45
C GLU A 54 16.63 10.27 -2.92
N GLN A 55 15.57 9.85 -3.60
CA GLN A 55 15.08 10.44 -4.84
C GLN A 55 13.56 10.39 -4.75
N ASP A 56 13.03 11.35 -4.00
CA ASP A 56 11.61 11.69 -3.94
C ASP A 56 11.40 13.06 -4.63
N GLU A 57 12.04 13.29 -5.78
CA GLU A 57 11.92 14.54 -6.56
C GLU A 57 10.79 14.47 -7.61
N ASP A 58 10.27 13.28 -7.94
CA ASP A 58 9.33 13.11 -9.05
C ASP A 58 7.85 13.39 -8.68
N GLU A 59 7.46 13.27 -7.40
CA GLU A 59 6.06 13.45 -6.99
C GLU A 59 5.66 14.93 -6.80
N GLU A 60 6.59 15.80 -6.36
CA GLU A 60 6.34 17.23 -6.15
C GLU A 60 6.15 17.99 -7.48
N GLU A 61 6.91 17.64 -8.53
CA GLU A 61 6.84 18.32 -9.84
C GLU A 61 5.50 18.04 -10.58
N VAL A 62 4.89 16.88 -10.33
CA VAL A 62 3.56 16.53 -10.84
C VAL A 62 2.48 17.32 -10.09
N LEU A 63 2.67 17.56 -8.79
CA LEU A 63 1.76 18.34 -7.96
C LEU A 63 1.64 19.79 -8.44
N GLU A 64 2.77 20.47 -8.64
CA GLU A 64 2.80 21.89 -9.07
C GLU A 64 2.10 22.12 -10.42
N LYS A 65 2.26 21.19 -11.38
CA LYS A 65 1.62 21.30 -12.71
C LYS A 65 0.11 21.02 -12.68
N MET A 66 -0.40 20.39 -11.62
CA MET A 66 -1.80 19.96 -11.52
C MET A 66 -2.68 20.86 -10.64
N GLU A 67 -2.10 21.66 -9.73
CA GLU A 67 -2.83 22.56 -8.83
C GLU A 67 -3.43 23.82 -9.50
N ALA A 68 -3.05 24.13 -10.74
CA ALA A 68 -3.46 25.35 -11.44
C ALA A 68 -4.95 25.41 -11.91
N GLY A 69 -5.85 24.51 -11.50
CA GLY A 69 -7.25 24.61 -11.93
C GLY A 69 -8.29 23.73 -11.23
N GLY A 70 -9.13 24.34 -10.39
CA GLY A 70 -10.52 23.95 -10.10
C GLY A 70 -10.78 22.66 -9.30
N GLY A 71 -11.78 22.69 -8.42
CA GLY A 71 -12.08 21.62 -7.43
C GLY A 71 -12.46 20.24 -7.98
N ASN A 72 -12.87 20.11 -9.25
CA ASN A 72 -13.14 18.81 -9.89
C ASN A 72 -11.85 18.11 -10.37
N ARG A 73 -10.77 18.87 -10.62
CA ARG A 73 -9.48 18.31 -11.03
C ARG A 73 -8.76 17.68 -9.84
N LEU A 74 -8.82 18.30 -8.66
CA LEU A 74 -8.20 17.77 -7.43
C LEU A 74 -8.67 16.35 -7.07
N PHE A 75 -9.95 16.04 -7.26
CA PHE A 75 -10.48 14.69 -7.06
C PHE A 75 -9.77 13.67 -7.96
N TRP A 76 -9.69 13.96 -9.26
CA TRP A 76 -9.05 13.09 -10.24
C TRP A 76 -7.53 13.04 -10.08
N THR A 77 -6.90 14.18 -9.76
CA THR A 77 -5.47 14.26 -9.45
C THR A 77 -5.12 13.31 -8.32
N VAL A 78 -5.83 13.39 -7.20
CA VAL A 78 -5.56 12.52 -6.04
C VAL A 78 -5.80 11.07 -6.41
N ALA A 79 -6.93 10.73 -7.05
CA ALA A 79 -7.19 9.35 -7.46
C ALA A 79 -6.09 8.78 -8.37
N LEU A 80 -5.62 9.56 -9.35
CA LEU A 80 -4.56 9.17 -10.28
C LEU A 80 -3.21 9.00 -9.58
N ILE A 81 -2.83 9.93 -8.70
CA ILE A 81 -1.60 9.82 -7.91
C ILE A 81 -1.67 8.59 -7.01
N THR A 82 -2.79 8.35 -6.31
CA THR A 82 -2.96 7.15 -5.47
C THR A 82 -2.74 5.87 -6.28
N VAL A 83 -3.28 5.79 -7.50
CA VAL A 83 -3.11 4.59 -8.36
C VAL A 83 -1.69 4.51 -8.92
N ALA A 84 -1.12 5.63 -9.39
CA ALA A 84 0.22 5.68 -9.96
C ALA A 84 1.30 5.32 -8.95
N SER A 85 1.20 5.85 -7.73
CA SER A 85 2.12 5.55 -6.62
C SER A 85 1.74 4.25 -5.89
N GLY A 86 0.55 3.69 -6.13
CA GLY A 86 0.02 2.52 -5.41
C GLY A 86 0.61 1.16 -5.79
N GLY A 87 1.72 1.12 -6.51
CA GLY A 87 2.39 -0.13 -6.86
C GLY A 87 2.92 -0.89 -5.63
N ASP A 88 3.33 -0.17 -4.59
CA ASP A 88 3.72 -0.73 -3.30
C ASP A 88 2.53 -1.35 -2.56
N ASN A 89 1.36 -0.70 -2.61
CA ASN A 89 0.10 -1.23 -2.10
C ASN A 89 -0.30 -2.51 -2.82
N LEU A 90 -0.20 -2.58 -4.15
CA LEU A 90 -0.46 -3.84 -4.87
C LEU A 90 0.46 -4.97 -4.41
N GLY A 91 1.74 -4.66 -4.21
CA GLY A 91 2.75 -5.62 -3.72
C GLY A 91 2.43 -6.19 -2.34
N ILE A 92 1.59 -5.52 -1.55
CA ILE A 92 1.17 -5.94 -0.21
C ILE A 92 -0.25 -6.53 -0.24
N TYR A 93 -1.19 -5.86 -0.89
CA TYR A 93 -2.59 -6.22 -0.87
C TYR A 93 -2.83 -7.56 -1.56
N ILE A 94 -2.12 -7.85 -2.65
CA ILE A 94 -2.25 -9.12 -3.38
C ILE A 94 -1.90 -10.30 -2.46
N PRO A 95 -0.67 -10.40 -1.90
CA PRO A 95 -0.34 -11.50 -1.00
C PRO A 95 -1.21 -11.56 0.26
N TYR A 96 -1.59 -10.39 0.80
CA TYR A 96 -2.44 -10.34 1.97
C TYR A 96 -3.85 -10.90 1.68
N PHE A 97 -4.48 -10.49 0.58
CA PHE A 97 -5.80 -11.01 0.22
C PHE A 97 -5.77 -12.48 -0.20
N THR A 98 -4.64 -12.99 -0.72
CA THR A 98 -4.51 -14.43 -0.99
C THR A 98 -4.53 -15.29 0.26
N SER A 99 -4.08 -14.75 1.41
CA SER A 99 -4.04 -15.50 2.67
C SER A 99 -5.32 -15.38 3.51
N LEU A 100 -6.36 -14.67 3.04
CA LEU A 100 -7.58 -14.43 3.80
C LEU A 100 -8.76 -15.26 3.30
N ALA A 101 -9.57 -15.75 4.24
CA ALA A 101 -10.89 -16.30 3.96
C ALA A 101 -11.91 -15.21 3.61
N GLY A 102 -13.03 -15.60 2.99
CA GLY A 102 -14.05 -14.64 2.50
C GLY A 102 -14.59 -13.67 3.55
N ILE A 103 -14.80 -14.12 4.80
CA ILE A 103 -15.26 -13.25 5.89
C ILE A 103 -14.17 -12.25 6.30
N GLU A 104 -12.91 -12.68 6.31
CA GLU A 104 -11.76 -11.86 6.69
C GLU A 104 -11.49 -10.78 5.63
N ILE A 105 -11.70 -11.10 4.34
CA ILE A 105 -11.70 -10.10 3.27
C ILE A 105 -12.75 -9.02 3.54
N GLY A 106 -13.98 -9.41 3.94
CA GLY A 106 -15.02 -8.45 4.29
C GLY A 106 -14.61 -7.51 5.43
N VAL A 107 -13.98 -8.07 6.48
CA VAL A 107 -13.43 -7.28 7.60
C VAL A 107 -12.31 -6.34 7.12
N ALA A 108 -11.37 -6.85 6.31
CA ALA A 108 -10.27 -6.05 5.76
C ALA A 108 -10.77 -4.86 4.92
N LEU A 109 -11.82 -5.06 4.10
CA LEU A 109 -12.42 -4.00 3.31
C LEU A 109 -13.04 -2.89 4.18
N ILE A 110 -13.71 -3.27 5.26
CA ILE A 110 -14.26 -2.30 6.23
C ILE A 110 -13.13 -1.54 6.91
N VAL A 111 -12.08 -2.25 7.34
CA VAL A 111 -10.89 -1.63 7.96
C VAL A 111 -10.24 -0.65 6.99
N PHE A 112 -10.02 -1.02 5.73
CA PHE A 112 -9.44 -0.12 4.72
C PHE A 112 -10.32 1.10 4.49
N ALA A 113 -11.64 0.92 4.36
CA ALA A 113 -12.56 2.02 4.14
C ALA A 113 -12.56 3.02 5.32
N ILE A 114 -12.56 2.53 6.56
CA ILE A 114 -12.49 3.38 7.76
C ILE A 114 -11.12 4.05 7.87
N SER A 115 -10.04 3.29 7.63
CA SER A 115 -8.67 3.78 7.69
C SER A 115 -8.42 4.91 6.70
N VAL A 116 -8.98 4.87 5.48
CA VAL A 116 -8.85 6.00 4.53
C VAL A 116 -9.41 7.29 5.13
N ALA A 117 -10.61 7.27 5.72
CA ALA A 117 -11.18 8.46 6.35
C ALA A 117 -10.34 8.96 7.54
N ILE A 118 -9.92 8.05 8.41
CA ILE A 118 -9.12 8.37 9.60
C ILE A 118 -7.77 8.95 9.18
N LEU A 119 -7.06 8.28 8.26
CA LEU A 119 -5.75 8.70 7.80
C LEU A 119 -5.84 10.04 7.07
N CYS A 120 -6.81 10.26 6.18
CA CYS A 120 -6.98 11.57 5.56
C CYS A 120 -7.22 12.68 6.59
N TYR A 121 -7.98 12.41 7.66
CA TYR A 121 -8.20 13.37 8.73
C TYR A 121 -6.93 13.63 9.54
N ILE A 122 -6.19 12.58 9.90
CA ILE A 122 -4.90 12.67 10.60
C ILE A 122 -3.91 13.47 9.74
N SER A 123 -3.70 13.10 8.48
CA SER A 123 -2.81 13.81 7.55
C SER A 123 -3.18 15.30 7.45
N TYR A 124 -4.47 15.64 7.37
CA TYR A 124 -4.91 17.05 7.36
C TYR A 124 -4.59 17.81 8.66
N ARG A 125 -4.58 17.13 9.82
CA ARG A 125 -4.20 17.74 11.10
C ARG A 125 -2.69 17.87 11.24
N LEU A 126 -1.96 16.83 10.85
CA LEU A 126 -0.50 16.78 10.92
C LEU A 126 0.17 17.73 9.93
N SER A 127 -0.39 17.91 8.73
CA SER A 127 0.14 18.83 7.72
C SER A 127 0.14 20.30 8.15
N LYS A 128 -0.50 20.64 9.28
CA LYS A 128 -0.50 21.98 9.86
C LYS A 128 0.66 22.20 10.85
N ILE A 129 1.44 21.16 11.14
CA ILE A 129 2.52 21.20 12.14
C ILE A 129 3.83 20.86 11.44
N THR A 130 4.62 21.88 11.10
CA THR A 130 5.86 21.77 10.33
C THR A 130 6.85 20.75 10.92
N LEU A 131 7.03 20.76 12.25
CA LEU A 131 7.94 19.84 12.95
C LEU A 131 7.54 18.36 12.79
N ILE A 132 6.24 18.06 12.61
CA ILE A 132 5.78 16.69 12.39
C ILE A 132 6.08 16.25 10.96
N SER A 133 5.94 17.13 9.96
CA SER A 133 6.29 16.83 8.56
C SER A 133 7.75 16.43 8.44
N GLU A 134 8.67 17.26 8.97
CA GLU A 134 10.11 17.00 8.94
C GLU A 134 10.48 15.69 9.67
N THR A 135 9.80 15.41 10.79
CA THR A 135 10.03 14.17 11.55
C THR A 135 9.55 12.95 10.75
N ILE A 136 8.36 13.04 10.14
CA ILE A 136 7.82 11.96 9.31
C ILE A 136 8.73 11.72 8.10
N GLU A 137 9.15 12.76 7.39
CA GLU A 137 10.08 12.66 6.26
C GLU A 137 11.39 11.96 6.66
N LYS A 138 11.90 12.25 7.86
CA LYS A 138 13.12 11.61 8.37
C LYS A 138 12.96 10.12 8.68
N TYR A 139 11.82 9.71 9.25
CA TYR A 139 11.63 8.33 9.72
C TYR A 139 10.78 7.45 8.80
N GLN A 140 10.05 8.02 7.83
CA GLN A 140 9.12 7.30 6.96
C GLN A 140 9.80 6.12 6.28
N ARG A 141 11.01 6.34 5.77
CA ARG A 141 11.79 5.32 5.06
C ARG A 141 12.04 4.11 5.94
N VAL A 142 12.52 4.33 7.17
CA VAL A 142 12.85 3.27 8.10
C VAL A 142 11.59 2.51 8.51
N ILE A 143 10.52 3.24 8.82
CA ILE A 143 9.24 2.65 9.24
C ILE A 143 8.65 1.79 8.11
N VAL A 144 8.51 2.34 6.90
CA VAL A 144 7.94 1.64 5.74
C VAL A 144 8.78 0.42 5.39
N SER A 145 10.11 0.55 5.36
CA SER A 145 11.02 -0.57 5.13
C SER A 145 10.80 -1.71 6.13
N LEU A 146 10.73 -1.40 7.43
CA LEU A 146 10.55 -2.42 8.47
C LEU A 146 9.19 -3.11 8.36
N VAL A 147 8.12 -2.35 8.10
CA VAL A 147 6.77 -2.91 7.90
C VAL A 147 6.77 -3.87 6.72
N PHE A 148 7.38 -3.49 5.60
CA PHE A 148 7.39 -4.30 4.38
C PHE A 148 8.21 -5.59 4.53
N ILE A 149 9.40 -5.50 5.15
CA ILE A 149 10.23 -6.66 5.46
C ILE A 149 9.49 -7.62 6.40
N GLY A 150 8.92 -7.08 7.48
CA GLY A 150 8.17 -7.87 8.46
C GLY A 150 6.97 -8.57 7.82
N LEU A 151 6.22 -7.87 6.97
CA LEU A 151 5.07 -8.45 6.28
C LEU A 151 5.48 -9.55 5.29
N GLY A 152 6.55 -9.34 4.51
CA GLY A 152 7.04 -10.35 3.57
C GLY A 152 7.45 -11.65 4.26
N ILE A 153 8.17 -11.53 5.39
CA ILE A 153 8.51 -12.68 6.23
C ILE A 153 7.24 -13.34 6.78
N TYR A 154 6.30 -12.55 7.31
CA TYR A 154 5.05 -13.07 7.86
C TYR A 154 4.26 -13.90 6.83
N ILE A 155 4.06 -13.39 5.62
CA ILE A 155 3.36 -14.08 4.53
C ILE A 155 4.06 -15.43 4.21
N MET A 156 5.39 -15.44 4.14
CA MET A 156 6.15 -16.65 3.84
C MET A 156 6.09 -17.71 4.95
N ILE A 157 5.96 -17.30 6.22
CA ILE A 157 5.80 -18.21 7.38
C ILE A 157 4.39 -18.78 7.40
N GLU A 158 3.37 -17.91 7.27
CA GLU A 158 1.96 -18.27 7.36
C GLU A 158 1.56 -19.28 6.28
N ASN A 159 2.09 -19.12 5.06
CA ASN A 159 1.81 -20.01 3.93
C ASN A 159 2.77 -21.22 3.84
N GLY A 160 3.59 -21.46 4.86
CA GLY A 160 4.46 -22.65 4.91
C GLY A 160 5.68 -22.62 3.97
N THR A 161 5.89 -21.55 3.19
CA THR A 161 6.96 -21.47 2.18
C THR A 161 8.35 -21.67 2.78
N ILE A 162 8.61 -21.08 3.95
CA ILE A 162 9.93 -21.21 4.61
C ILE A 162 10.15 -22.65 5.08
N GLN A 163 9.12 -23.28 5.62
CA GLN A 163 9.15 -24.65 6.12
C GLN A 163 9.42 -25.63 4.96
N THR A 164 8.68 -25.48 3.86
CA THR A 164 8.87 -26.29 2.64
C THR A 164 10.26 -26.13 2.03
N LEU A 165 10.78 -24.90 1.94
CA LEU A 165 12.12 -24.64 1.37
C LEU A 165 13.26 -25.10 2.27
N LEU A 166 13.08 -25.06 3.60
CA LEU A 166 14.07 -25.53 4.56
C LEU A 166 13.95 -27.04 4.86
N GLY A 167 12.94 -27.73 4.31
CA GLY A 167 12.69 -29.14 4.53
C GLY A 167 12.22 -29.47 5.96
N LEU A 168 11.54 -28.52 6.60
CA LEU A 168 10.95 -28.62 7.95
C LEU A 168 9.51 -29.14 7.91
#